data_AF-A0A534JWF6-F1
#
_entry.id   AF-A0A534JWF6-F1
#
_cell.length_a   1.000
_cell.length_b   1.000
_cell.length_c   1.000
_cell.angle_alpha   90.00
_cell.angle_beta   90.00
_cell.angle_gamma   90.00
#
_symmetry.space_group_name_H-M   'P 1'
#
loop_
_entity.id
_entity.type
_entity.pdbx_description
1 polymer ?
#
loop_
_entity_poly.entity_id
_entity_poly.type
_entity_poly.pdbx_seq_one_letter_code
_entity_poly.pdbx_strand_id
1 'polypeptide(L)'
;MALDRLRASLADSPVVRFGDYEYFIHPITDGLPLGRPEVLDEVLSELARVGDWRRCDKIVTAESMGFPLAAGLSMRVRKPYVFIRKRRYGLPGEVSLKQTTGYSKGDMFINGIGRGDRVVFVDDVISTGGTLLAIGNALRGLGAEIADVLIVFEKTREKARIEKELGVRIKTLLKVQVVQGKLVEWA
;
A
#
# COMPACT_ATOMS: atom_id res chain seq x y z
N MET A 1 0.05 4.83 -23.54
CA MET A 1 -0.29 5.82 -22.50
C MET A 1 0.22 5.29 -21.16
N ALA A 2 0.27 6.13 -20.12
CA ALA A 2 0.67 5.67 -18.79
C ALA A 2 -0.35 4.63 -18.27
N LEU A 3 0.13 3.52 -17.72
CA LEU A 3 -0.65 2.44 -17.09
C LEU A 3 -1.45 1.52 -18.04
N ASP A 4 -1.13 1.46 -19.33
CA ASP A 4 -1.87 0.60 -20.27
C ASP A 4 -1.72 -0.89 -19.95
N ARG A 5 -0.54 -1.33 -19.51
CA ARG A 5 -0.32 -2.75 -19.16
C ARG A 5 -1.02 -3.11 -17.85
N LEU A 6 -1.00 -2.20 -16.88
CA LEU A 6 -1.74 -2.36 -15.63
C LEU A 6 -3.26 -2.40 -15.86
N ARG A 7 -3.79 -1.56 -16.75
CA ARG A 7 -5.21 -1.61 -17.13
C ARG A 7 -5.56 -2.91 -17.84
N ALA A 8 -4.72 -3.34 -18.78
CA ALA A 8 -4.93 -4.59 -19.51
C ALA A 8 -4.93 -5.80 -18.56
N SER A 9 -4.09 -5.81 -17.52
CA SER A 9 -4.01 -6.92 -16.57
C SER A 9 -5.23 -7.07 -15.66
N LEU A 10 -6.12 -6.08 -15.58
CA LEU A 10 -7.38 -6.21 -14.83
C LEU A 10 -8.27 -7.33 -15.40
N ALA A 11 -8.28 -7.52 -16.73
CA ALA A 11 -9.13 -8.50 -17.41
C ALA A 11 -8.81 -9.94 -17.02
N ASP A 12 -7.55 -10.23 -16.70
CA ASP A 12 -7.06 -11.56 -16.35
C ASP A 12 -7.12 -11.83 -14.83
N SER A 13 -7.63 -10.89 -14.04
CA SER A 13 -7.66 -10.98 -12.58
C SER A 13 -8.86 -11.82 -12.10
N PRO A 14 -8.63 -12.98 -11.46
CA PRO A 14 -9.70 -13.77 -10.89
C PRO A 14 -10.43 -13.01 -9.79
N VAL A 15 -11.72 -13.26 -9.66
CA VAL A 15 -12.51 -12.82 -8.49
C VAL A 15 -12.98 -14.06 -7.75
N VAL A 16 -12.68 -14.10 -6.46
CA VAL A 16 -13.13 -15.15 -5.55
C VAL A 16 -14.10 -14.58 -4.54
N ARG A 17 -14.98 -15.44 -4.03
CA ARG A 17 -15.97 -15.08 -3.03
C ARG A 17 -15.62 -15.69 -1.68
N PHE A 18 -15.59 -14.86 -0.65
CA PHE A 18 -15.39 -15.28 0.74
C PHE A 18 -16.64 -14.89 1.53
N GLY A 19 -17.54 -15.86 1.75
CA GLY A 19 -18.86 -15.56 2.31
C GLY A 19 -19.59 -14.51 1.47
N ASP A 20 -19.88 -13.36 2.06
CA ASP A 20 -20.66 -12.30 1.42
C ASP A 20 -19.82 -11.28 0.64
N TYR A 21 -18.48 -11.38 0.64
CA TYR A 21 -17.62 -10.41 -0.03
C TYR A 21 -16.86 -10.99 -1.23
N GLU A 22 -16.70 -10.15 -2.27
CA GLU A 22 -15.87 -10.44 -3.44
C GLU A 22 -14.47 -9.84 -3.28
N TYR A 23 -13.48 -10.69 -3.54
CA TYR A 23 -12.06 -10.39 -3.47
C TYR A 23 -11.44 -10.63 -4.85
N PHE A 24 -10.83 -9.59 -5.43
CA PHE A 24 -10.08 -9.75 -6.67
C PHE A 24 -8.66 -10.20 -6.32
N ILE A 25 -8.10 -11.05 -7.16
CA ILE A 25 -6.73 -11.52 -7.04
C ILE A 25 -5.97 -10.95 -8.23
N HIS A 26 -4.93 -10.16 -7.98
CA HIS A 26 -4.14 -9.52 -9.03
C HIS A 26 -2.64 -9.78 -8.83
N PRO A 27 -1.84 -9.97 -9.90
CA PRO A 27 -0.43 -10.32 -9.72
C PRO A 27 0.40 -9.27 -8.95
N ILE A 28 0.04 -7.99 -9.08
CA ILE A 28 0.66 -6.87 -8.34
C ILE A 28 0.30 -6.86 -6.85
N THR A 29 -0.87 -7.39 -6.48
CA THR A 29 -1.35 -7.43 -5.08
C THR A 29 -0.94 -8.75 -4.44
N ASP A 30 -1.44 -9.86 -4.96
CA ASP A 30 -1.38 -11.17 -4.32
C ASP A 30 -0.23 -12.06 -4.83
N GLY A 31 0.50 -11.61 -5.86
CA GLY A 31 1.48 -12.44 -6.56
C GLY A 31 0.84 -13.56 -7.39
N LEU A 32 -0.46 -13.49 -7.63
CA LEU A 32 -1.25 -14.47 -8.36
C LEU A 32 -2.27 -13.78 -9.28
N PRO A 33 -2.62 -14.35 -10.46
CA PRO A 33 -1.85 -15.36 -11.20
C PRO A 33 -0.45 -14.85 -11.57
N LEU A 34 0.27 -15.53 -12.48
CA LEU A 34 1.65 -15.17 -12.87
C LEU A 34 1.81 -13.66 -13.13
N GLY A 35 2.70 -13.02 -12.37
CA GLY A 35 3.07 -11.62 -12.57
C GLY A 35 4.02 -11.44 -13.74
N ARG A 36 3.73 -10.46 -14.60
CA ARG A 36 4.60 -10.06 -15.72
C ARG A 36 5.52 -8.91 -15.28
N PRO A 37 6.83 -9.00 -15.52
CA PRO A 37 7.78 -7.97 -15.08
C PRO A 37 7.48 -6.61 -15.71
N GLU A 38 6.92 -6.56 -16.92
CA GLU A 38 6.58 -5.31 -17.62
C GLU A 38 5.43 -4.56 -16.93
N VAL A 39 4.50 -5.27 -16.30
CA VAL A 39 3.40 -4.66 -15.53
C VAL A 39 3.95 -4.09 -14.22
N LEU A 40 4.80 -4.85 -13.53
CA LEU A 40 5.44 -4.39 -12.30
C LEU A 40 6.36 -3.19 -12.58
N ASP A 41 7.12 -3.21 -13.67
CA ASP A 41 7.98 -2.09 -14.08
C ASP A 41 7.18 -0.82 -14.39
N GLU A 42 6.05 -0.95 -15.08
CA GLU A 42 5.13 0.16 -15.35
C GLU A 42 4.54 0.74 -14.07
N VAL A 43 4.06 -0.10 -13.15
CA VAL A 43 3.54 0.31 -11.84
C VAL A 43 4.60 1.07 -11.05
N LEU A 44 5.81 0.51 -10.95
CA LEU A 44 6.89 1.11 -10.17
C LEU A 44 7.39 2.41 -10.79
N SER A 45 7.44 2.50 -12.13
CA SER A 45 7.79 3.73 -12.85
C SER A 45 6.77 4.83 -12.59
N GLU A 46 5.48 4.49 -12.59
CA GLU A 46 4.43 5.47 -12.31
C GLU A 46 4.40 5.89 -10.84
N LEU A 47 4.52 4.97 -9.87
CA LEU A 47 4.65 5.30 -8.45
C LEU A 47 5.87 6.21 -8.20
N ALA A 48 7.01 5.92 -8.84
CA ALA A 48 8.20 6.76 -8.77
C ALA A 48 7.95 8.16 -9.36
N ARG A 49 7.17 8.26 -10.44
CA ARG A 49 6.83 9.54 -11.07
C ARG A 49 5.89 10.40 -10.22
N VAL A 50 4.88 9.80 -9.59
CA VAL A 50 3.84 10.55 -8.85
C VAL A 50 4.22 10.84 -7.39
N GLY A 51 5.15 10.06 -6.82
CA GLY A 51 5.61 10.24 -5.45
C GLY A 51 6.46 11.49 -5.22
N ASP A 52 6.30 12.12 -4.06
CA ASP A 52 7.22 13.18 -3.61
C ASP A 52 8.38 12.61 -2.79
N TRP A 53 9.46 12.32 -3.49
CA TRP A 53 10.65 11.68 -2.90
C TRP A 53 11.63 12.67 -2.26
N ARG A 54 11.42 13.98 -2.42
CA ARG A 54 12.35 15.02 -1.92
C ARG A 54 12.37 15.05 -0.39
N ARG A 55 11.22 14.77 0.22
CA ARG A 55 11.04 14.69 1.67
C ARG A 55 11.00 13.26 2.18
N CYS A 56 11.32 12.26 1.35
CA CYS A 56 11.34 10.86 1.77
C CYS A 56 12.69 10.52 2.41
N ASP A 57 12.69 10.20 3.70
CA ASP A 57 13.83 9.60 4.39
C ASP A 57 13.77 8.08 4.30
N LYS A 58 12.58 7.48 4.39
CA LYS A 58 12.37 6.02 4.33
C LYS A 58 11.05 5.66 3.61
N ILE A 59 11.07 4.56 2.86
CA ILE A 59 9.85 3.93 2.31
C ILE A 59 9.31 2.95 3.34
N VAL A 60 8.01 3.01 3.62
CA VAL A 60 7.33 2.11 4.56
C VAL A 60 6.17 1.40 3.87
N THR A 61 6.00 0.12 4.15
CA THR A 61 4.84 -0.67 3.72
C THR A 61 4.49 -1.71 4.79
N ALA A 62 3.27 -2.21 4.76
CA ALA A 62 2.87 -3.39 5.51
C ALA A 62 3.08 -4.68 4.73
N GLU A 63 3.22 -5.78 5.47
CA GLU A 63 3.31 -7.10 4.86
C GLU A 63 1.96 -7.58 4.30
N SER A 64 1.94 -8.42 3.28
CA SER A 64 3.09 -8.89 2.47
C SER A 64 3.13 -8.24 1.08
N MET A 65 1.99 -7.73 0.65
CA MET A 65 1.70 -7.38 -0.75
C MET A 65 2.47 -6.15 -1.22
N GLY A 66 2.72 -5.17 -0.34
CA GLY A 66 3.52 -4.01 -0.70
C GLY A 66 5.04 -4.23 -0.73
N PHE A 67 5.57 -5.40 -0.35
CA PHE A 67 7.04 -5.62 -0.34
C PHE A 67 7.70 -5.50 -1.71
N PRO A 68 7.18 -6.13 -2.79
CA PRO A 68 7.77 -5.97 -4.11
C PRO A 68 7.74 -4.50 -4.57
N LEU A 69 6.68 -3.76 -4.23
CA LEU A 69 6.53 -2.35 -4.54
C LEU A 69 7.59 -1.51 -3.84
N ALA A 70 7.72 -1.66 -2.52
CA ALA A 70 8.67 -0.89 -1.72
C ALA A 70 10.13 -1.22 -2.06
N ALA A 71 10.46 -2.50 -2.27
CA ALA A 71 11.80 -2.90 -2.70
C ALA A 71 12.14 -2.34 -4.10
N GLY A 72 11.21 -2.46 -5.05
CA GLY A 72 11.36 -1.95 -6.41
C GLY A 72 11.48 -0.42 -6.47
N LEU A 73 10.73 0.29 -5.65
CA LEU A 73 10.81 1.75 -5.54
C LEU A 73 12.10 2.20 -4.89
N SER A 74 12.51 1.56 -3.80
CA SER A 74 13.77 1.85 -3.11
C SER A 74 14.95 1.90 -4.09
N MET A 75 15.05 0.89 -4.97
CA MET A 75 16.09 0.83 -5.98
C MET A 75 16.00 1.98 -7.01
N ARG A 76 14.77 2.34 -7.45
CA ARG A 76 14.56 3.42 -8.44
C ARG A 76 14.82 4.80 -7.87
N VAL A 77 14.32 5.09 -6.68
CA VAL A 77 14.38 6.43 -6.06
C VAL A 77 15.56 6.62 -5.11
N ARG A 78 16.35 5.56 -4.89
CA ARG A 78 17.54 5.53 -4.02
C ARG A 78 17.21 5.95 -2.59
N LYS A 79 16.13 5.40 -2.03
CA LYS A 79 15.68 5.63 -0.65
C LYS A 79 15.66 4.33 0.14
N PRO A 80 16.12 4.31 1.40
CA PRO A 80 16.03 3.11 2.22
C PRO A 80 14.57 2.74 2.49
N TYR A 81 14.31 1.48 2.84
CA TYR A 81 12.98 1.00 3.19
C TYR A 81 12.97 0.23 4.51
N VAL A 82 11.81 0.18 5.14
CA VAL A 82 11.53 -0.70 6.27
C VAL A 82 10.09 -1.22 6.21
N PHE A 83 9.87 -2.41 6.75
CA PHE A 83 8.62 -3.14 6.61
C PHE A 83 7.94 -3.35 7.94
N ILE A 84 6.62 -3.16 7.95
CA ILE A 84 5.75 -3.52 9.06
C ILE A 84 5.38 -5.00 8.94
N ARG A 85 5.47 -5.74 10.04
CA ARG A 85 5.32 -7.20 10.12
C ARG A 85 4.28 -7.59 11.15
N LYS A 86 3.53 -8.67 10.97
CA LYS A 86 2.71 -9.28 12.04
C LYS A 86 3.57 -10.10 13.00
N ARG A 87 4.70 -10.62 12.53
CA ARG A 87 5.68 -11.32 13.38
C ARG A 87 6.53 -10.31 14.15
N ARG A 88 6.61 -10.50 15.47
CA ARG A 88 7.55 -9.83 16.35
C ARG A 88 8.94 -10.46 16.25
N TYR A 89 9.99 -9.65 16.17
CA TYR A 89 11.39 -10.08 16.13
C TYR A 89 12.17 -9.80 17.43
N GLY A 90 11.67 -8.91 18.31
CA GLY A 90 12.29 -8.64 19.61
C GLY A 90 13.58 -7.83 19.54
N LEU A 91 13.84 -7.16 18.41
CA LEU A 91 15.02 -6.32 18.23
C LEU A 91 14.87 -4.98 18.99
N PRO A 92 15.98 -4.36 19.44
CA PRO A 92 15.94 -3.02 20.03
C PRO A 92 15.23 -2.01 19.12
N GLY A 93 14.36 -1.20 19.71
CA GLY A 93 13.57 -0.18 18.99
C GLY A 93 12.38 -0.73 18.19
N GLU A 94 12.00 -2.00 18.37
CA GLU A 94 10.77 -2.54 17.80
C GLU A 94 9.54 -1.98 18.51
N VAL A 95 8.59 -1.48 17.73
CA VAL A 95 7.35 -0.87 18.19
C VAL A 95 6.17 -1.72 17.75
N SER A 96 5.27 -2.02 18.67
CA SER A 96 3.98 -2.62 18.35
C SER A 96 2.98 -1.56 17.90
N LEU A 97 2.44 -1.72 16.70
CA LEU A 97 1.31 -1.01 16.15
C LEU A 97 0.07 -1.87 16.44
N LYS A 98 -0.64 -1.56 17.54
CA LYS A 98 -1.88 -2.27 17.88
C LYS A 98 -2.94 -1.95 16.83
N GLN A 99 -3.23 -2.91 15.97
CA GLN A 99 -4.26 -2.77 14.95
C GLN A 99 -5.59 -3.31 15.47
N THR A 100 -6.57 -2.43 15.61
CA THR A 100 -7.98 -2.84 15.72
C THR A 100 -8.59 -2.67 14.34
N THR A 101 -8.53 -3.69 13.48
CA THR A 101 -9.33 -3.72 12.24
C THR A 101 -10.48 -4.70 12.38
N GLY A 102 -11.50 -4.56 11.52
CA GLY A 102 -12.66 -5.48 11.48
C GLY A 102 -12.34 -6.88 10.94
N TYR A 103 -11.19 -7.09 10.29
CA TYR A 103 -10.83 -8.35 9.63
C TYR A 103 -9.73 -9.15 10.35
N SER A 104 -8.89 -8.49 11.15
CA SER A 104 -7.91 -9.18 12.02
C SER A 104 -7.52 -8.31 13.20
N LYS A 105 -7.71 -8.84 14.42
CA LYS A 105 -7.03 -8.33 15.63
C LYS A 105 -5.66 -8.97 15.67
N GLY A 106 -4.66 -8.27 15.16
CA GLY A 106 -3.28 -8.73 15.17
C GLY A 106 -2.36 -7.56 15.43
N ASP A 107 -1.45 -7.71 16.38
CA ASP A 107 -0.38 -6.75 16.58
C ASP A 107 0.50 -6.74 15.33
N MET A 108 0.82 -5.55 14.84
CA MET A 108 1.87 -5.34 13.86
C MET A 108 3.10 -4.74 14.53
N PHE A 109 4.26 -4.88 13.92
CA PHE A 109 5.54 -4.50 14.49
C PHE A 109 6.40 -3.80 13.43
N ILE A 110 7.12 -2.75 13.86
CA ILE A 110 8.05 -2.01 13.00
C ILE A 110 9.30 -1.61 13.80
N ASN A 111 10.45 -1.59 13.11
CA ASN A 111 11.72 -1.06 13.62
C ASN A 111 12.22 0.06 12.72
N GLY A 112 13.29 0.74 13.12
CA GLY A 112 14.02 1.67 12.24
C GLY A 112 13.27 2.96 11.91
N ILE A 113 12.22 3.29 12.67
CA ILE A 113 11.50 4.56 12.62
C ILE A 113 11.79 5.34 13.90
N GLY A 114 12.19 6.59 13.76
CA GLY A 114 12.46 7.52 14.84
C GLY A 114 11.70 8.83 14.69
N ARG A 115 11.77 9.66 15.75
CA ARG A 115 11.17 10.99 15.76
C ARG A 115 11.79 11.88 14.67
N GLY A 116 10.94 12.55 13.90
CA GLY A 116 11.34 13.44 12.81
C GLY A 116 11.56 12.74 11.47
N ASP A 117 11.52 11.40 11.42
CA ASP A 117 11.57 10.67 10.15
C ASP A 117 10.38 11.05 9.26
N ARG A 118 10.65 11.32 7.99
CA ARG A 118 9.62 11.51 6.98
C ARG A 118 9.53 10.26 6.12
N VAL A 119 8.38 9.63 6.13
CA VAL A 119 8.16 8.36 5.44
C VAL A 119 7.22 8.53 4.26
N VAL A 120 7.50 7.80 3.18
CA VAL A 120 6.53 7.59 2.10
C VAL A 120 5.94 6.21 2.29
N PHE A 121 4.63 6.17 2.53
CA PHE A 121 3.90 4.90 2.63
C PHE A 121 3.52 4.42 1.23
N VAL A 122 3.82 3.16 0.94
CA VAL A 122 3.45 2.52 -0.32
C VAL A 122 2.65 1.26 0.00
N ASP A 123 1.56 1.04 -0.71
CA ASP A 123 0.77 -0.20 -0.60
C ASP A 123 0.12 -0.57 -1.93
N ASP A 124 -0.39 -1.79 -1.98
CA ASP A 124 -1.02 -2.34 -3.18
C ASP A 124 -2.49 -1.89 -3.33
N VAL A 125 -3.31 -1.97 -2.27
CA VAL A 125 -4.75 -1.65 -2.34
C VAL A 125 -5.20 -0.82 -1.15
N ILE A 126 -6.02 0.20 -1.42
CA ILE A 126 -6.80 0.89 -0.39
C ILE A 126 -8.29 0.55 -0.51
N SER A 127 -8.81 -0.09 0.55
CA SER A 127 -10.23 -0.40 0.74
C SER A 127 -10.80 0.49 1.86
N THR A 128 -11.20 -0.05 3.02
CA THR A 128 -11.75 0.75 4.13
C THR A 128 -10.79 1.79 4.73
N GLY A 129 -9.49 1.72 4.40
CA GLY A 129 -8.45 2.61 4.92
C GLY A 129 -8.00 2.29 6.36
N GLY A 130 -8.65 1.33 7.04
CA GLY A 130 -8.36 1.01 8.44
C GLY A 130 -6.90 0.66 8.69
N THR A 131 -6.26 -0.06 7.77
CA THR A 131 -4.84 -0.39 7.88
C THR A 131 -3.94 0.83 7.83
N LEU A 132 -4.12 1.67 6.80
CA LEU A 132 -3.36 2.91 6.62
C LEU A 132 -3.55 3.88 7.80
N LEU A 133 -4.78 4.04 8.30
CA LEU A 133 -5.07 4.91 9.44
C LEU A 133 -4.41 4.41 10.73
N ALA A 134 -4.48 3.10 11.00
CA ALA A 134 -3.83 2.51 12.16
C ALA A 134 -2.30 2.69 12.11
N ILE A 135 -1.70 2.43 10.95
CA ILE A 135 -0.27 2.63 10.72
C ILE A 135 0.10 4.10 10.88
N GLY A 136 -0.66 5.01 10.27
CA GLY A 136 -0.37 6.44 10.33
C GLY A 136 -0.49 7.02 11.73
N ASN A 137 -1.49 6.61 12.50
CA ASN A 137 -1.60 7.01 13.90
C ASN A 137 -0.43 6.49 14.73
N ALA A 138 0.00 5.26 14.48
CA ALA A 138 1.12 4.67 15.21
C ALA A 138 2.47 5.33 14.85
N LEU A 139 2.72 5.61 13.57
CA LEU A 139 3.89 6.38 13.12
C LEU A 139 3.91 7.81 13.69
N ARG A 140 2.74 8.48 13.70
CA ARG A 140 2.60 9.80 14.35
C ARG A 140 2.90 9.73 15.84
N GLY A 141 2.49 8.66 16.52
CA GLY A 141 2.82 8.40 17.93
C GLY A 141 4.31 8.23 18.20
N LEU A 142 5.08 7.76 17.20
CA LEU A 142 6.55 7.72 17.24
C LEU A 142 7.21 9.06 16.88
N GLY A 143 6.40 10.07 16.53
CA GLY A 143 6.86 11.37 16.08
C GLY A 143 7.41 11.37 14.66
N ALA A 144 7.08 10.37 13.85
CA ALA A 144 7.37 10.35 12.42
C ALA A 144 6.25 11.05 11.63
N GLU A 145 6.60 11.59 10.47
CA GLU A 145 5.69 12.24 9.52
C GLU A 145 5.44 11.30 8.33
N ILE A 146 4.17 11.07 7.97
CA ILE A 146 3.85 10.51 6.64
C ILE A 146 3.89 11.65 5.64
N ALA A 147 4.95 11.71 4.84
CA ALA A 147 5.16 12.75 3.85
C ALA A 147 4.34 12.54 2.56
N ASP A 148 4.07 11.28 2.21
CA ASP A 148 3.27 10.93 1.03
C ASP A 148 2.69 9.52 1.17
N VAL A 149 1.61 9.25 0.42
CA VAL A 149 0.95 7.94 0.38
C VAL A 149 0.67 7.54 -1.06
N LEU A 150 1.25 6.42 -1.48
CA LEU A 150 1.15 5.91 -2.85
C LEU A 150 0.51 4.52 -2.85
N ILE A 151 -0.58 4.37 -3.58
CA ILE A 151 -1.35 3.12 -3.63
C ILE A 151 -1.54 2.71 -5.09
N VAL A 152 -1.43 1.42 -5.41
CA VAL A 152 -1.70 0.96 -6.78
C VAL A 152 -3.21 1.04 -7.09
N PHE A 153 -4.04 0.39 -6.27
CA PHE A 153 -5.47 0.26 -6.51
C PHE A 153 -6.34 0.95 -5.45
N GLU A 154 -7.30 1.76 -5.89
CA GLU A 154 -8.33 2.37 -5.04
C GLU A 154 -9.67 1.63 -5.17
N LYS A 155 -10.12 0.97 -4.10
CA LYS A 155 -11.41 0.26 -4.03
C LYS A 155 -12.43 0.96 -3.11
N THR A 156 -12.16 2.22 -2.73
CA THR A 156 -12.91 2.89 -1.66
C THR A 156 -13.61 4.15 -2.12
N ARG A 157 -14.78 4.41 -1.53
CA ARG A 157 -15.49 5.71 -1.66
C ARG A 157 -15.16 6.68 -0.52
N GLU A 158 -14.41 6.21 0.48
CA GLU A 158 -14.12 6.98 1.70
C GLU A 158 -12.76 7.68 1.65
N LYS A 159 -12.09 7.73 0.50
CA LYS A 159 -10.76 8.30 0.35
C LYS A 159 -10.62 9.69 0.97
N ALA A 160 -11.57 10.59 0.73
CA ALA A 160 -11.54 11.95 1.28
C ALA A 160 -11.60 11.97 2.82
N ARG A 161 -12.34 11.04 3.44
CA ARG A 161 -12.38 10.87 4.91
C ARG A 161 -11.02 10.41 5.41
N ILE A 162 -10.43 9.40 4.75
CA ILE A 162 -9.13 8.83 5.13
C ILE A 162 -8.03 9.90 5.01
N GLU A 163 -7.99 10.66 3.92
CA GLU A 163 -7.03 11.76 3.73
C GLU A 163 -7.16 12.83 4.82
N LYS A 164 -8.39 13.19 5.20
CA LYS A 164 -8.67 14.16 6.27
C LYS A 164 -8.15 13.69 7.63
N GLU A 165 -8.39 12.42 7.98
CA GLU A 165 -7.94 11.84 9.26
C GLU A 165 -6.40 11.65 9.30
N LEU A 166 -5.81 11.30 8.16
CA LEU A 166 -4.37 11.10 8.06
C LEU A 166 -3.61 12.44 7.99
N GLY A 167 -4.23 13.49 7.44
CA GLY A 167 -3.64 14.80 7.21
C GLY A 167 -2.73 14.85 5.97
N VAL A 168 -2.85 13.87 5.06
CA VAL A 168 -2.03 13.75 3.84
C VAL A 168 -2.89 13.21 2.70
N ARG A 169 -2.58 13.64 1.47
CA ARG A 169 -3.25 13.16 0.25
C ARG A 169 -2.81 11.73 -0.08
N ILE A 170 -3.73 10.96 -0.63
CA ILE A 170 -3.50 9.59 -1.08
C ILE A 170 -3.48 9.60 -2.61
N LYS A 171 -2.34 9.24 -3.19
CA LYS A 171 -2.17 9.12 -4.64
C LYS A 171 -2.41 7.68 -5.03
N THR A 172 -3.32 7.46 -5.97
CA THR A 172 -3.72 6.14 -6.46
C THR A 172 -3.47 6.04 -7.95
N LEU A 173 -3.03 4.89 -8.44
CA LEU A 173 -2.79 4.70 -9.88
C LEU A 173 -4.07 4.41 -10.64
N LEU A 174 -4.82 3.39 -10.22
CA LEU A 174 -6.10 3.01 -10.80
C LEU A 174 -7.16 2.92 -9.72
N LYS A 175 -8.35 3.44 -10.01
CA LYS A 175 -9.52 3.14 -9.19
C LYS A 175 -10.22 1.92 -9.76
N VAL A 176 -10.54 0.95 -8.92
CA VAL A 176 -11.09 -0.34 -9.37
C VAL A 176 -12.28 -0.77 -8.53
N GLN A 177 -13.15 -1.58 -9.13
CA GLN A 177 -14.27 -2.24 -8.47
C GLN A 177 -14.52 -3.61 -9.07
N VAL A 178 -15.22 -4.46 -8.34
CA VAL A 178 -15.72 -5.73 -8.87
C VAL A 178 -17.15 -5.52 -9.35
N VAL A 179 -17.43 -5.87 -10.61
CA VAL A 179 -18.75 -5.83 -11.22
C VAL A 179 -19.00 -7.17 -11.90
N GLN A 180 -20.06 -7.86 -11.48
CA GLN A 180 -20.44 -9.17 -12.04
C GLN A 180 -19.26 -10.17 -12.08
N GLY A 181 -18.50 -10.26 -10.99
CA GLY A 181 -17.36 -11.18 -10.87
C GLY A 181 -16.13 -10.78 -11.71
N LYS A 182 -16.06 -9.55 -12.23
CA LYS A 182 -14.91 -9.03 -12.99
C LYS A 182 -14.33 -7.80 -12.33
N LEU A 183 -13.00 -7.72 -12.27
CA LEU A 183 -12.30 -6.51 -11.85
C LEU A 183 -12.28 -5.50 -13.00
N VAL A 184 -12.78 -4.29 -12.75
CA VAL A 184 -12.86 -3.21 -13.74
C VAL A 184 -12.37 -1.90 -13.16
N GLU A 185 -11.81 -1.03 -14.00
CA GLU A 185 -11.53 0.37 -13.64
C GLU A 185 -12.86 1.17 -13.61
N TRP A 186 -12.98 2.14 -12.71
CA TRP A 186 -14.11 3.07 -12.67
C TRP A 186 -13.62 4.53 -12.65
N ALA A 187 -14.40 5.42 -13.27
CA ALA A 187 -14.10 6.84 -13.43
C ALA A 187 -14.28 7.62 -12.11
#